data_AF-A0A916NJP6-F1
#
_entry.id   AF-A0A916NJP6-F1
#
_cell.length_a   1.000
_cell.length_b   1.000
_cell.length_c   1.000
_cell.angle_alpha   90.00
_cell.angle_beta   90.00
_cell.angle_gamma   90.00
#
_symmetry.space_group_name_H-M   'P 1'
#
loop_
_entity.id
_entity.type
_entity.pdbx_description
1 polymer ?
#
loop_
_entity_poly.entity_id
_entity_poly.type
_entity_poly.pdbx_seq_one_letter_code
_entity_poly.pdbx_strand_id
1 'polypeptide(L)' 'MPTIAKFLSAANPNWPFKTLQDMLYTHLQLITEIVLDCIKGDWAADIAATDKNEIHMIHMADILTEGIVKQFPEKF' A
#
# COMPACT_ATOMS: atom_id res chain seq x y z
N MET A 1 -6.18 8.28 -5.70
CA MET A 1 -5.04 8.14 -4.77
C MET A 1 -4.72 9.38 -3.92
N PRO A 2 -4.57 10.62 -4.45
CA PRO A 2 -4.04 11.72 -3.64
C PRO A 2 -4.91 12.12 -2.44
N THR A 3 -6.23 11.93 -2.49
CA THR A 3 -7.13 12.22 -1.35
C THR A 3 -6.87 11.31 -0.15
N ILE A 4 -6.67 10.01 -0.36
CA ILE A 4 -6.41 9.04 0.73
C ILE A 4 -5.04 9.32 1.36
N ALA A 5 -4.00 9.54 0.53
CA ALA A 5 -2.68 9.91 1.03
C ALA A 5 -2.72 11.21 1.85
N LYS A 6 -3.47 12.24 1.41
CA LYS A 6 -3.64 13.48 2.17
C LYS A 6 -4.36 13.25 3.49
N PHE A 7 -5.44 12.46 3.48
CA PHE A 7 -6.19 12.14 4.69
C PHE A 7 -5.32 11.43 5.73
N LEU A 8 -4.59 10.39 5.32
CA LEU A 8 -3.71 9.64 6.22
C LEU A 8 -2.56 10.52 6.73
N SER A 9 -1.89 11.27 5.84
CA SER A 9 -0.79 12.16 6.23
C SER A 9 -1.23 13.27 7.19
N ALA A 10 -2.45 13.78 7.05
CA ALA A 10 -3.02 14.74 7.99
C ALA A 10 -3.38 14.11 9.35
N ALA A 11 -3.72 12.82 9.38
CA ALA A 11 -4.09 12.11 10.59
C ALA A 11 -2.86 11.72 11.45
N ASN A 12 -1.70 11.53 10.83
CA ASN A 12 -0.48 11.14 11.53
C ASN A 12 0.77 11.80 10.91
N PRO A 13 1.50 12.65 11.67
CA PRO A 13 2.70 13.33 11.16
C PRO A 13 3.85 12.38 10.83
N ASN A 14 3.81 11.12 11.30
CA ASN A 14 4.81 10.10 11.00
C ASN A 14 4.61 9.45 9.62
N TRP A 15 3.56 9.81 8.87
CA TRP A 15 3.34 9.34 7.51
C TRP A 15 3.51 10.48 6.50
N PRO A 16 4.70 10.63 5.89
CA PRO A 16 4.91 11.64 4.87
C PRO A 16 3.97 11.44 3.69
N PHE A 17 3.32 12.52 3.25
CA PHE A 17 2.35 12.48 2.15
C PHE A 17 2.91 11.78 0.90
N LYS A 18 4.15 12.09 0.53
CA LYS A 18 4.79 11.53 -0.66
C LYS A 18 4.98 10.02 -0.56
N THR A 19 5.41 9.52 0.59
CA THR A 19 5.55 8.09 0.87
C THR A 19 4.21 7.37 0.73
N LEU A 20 3.15 7.87 1.38
CA LEU A 20 1.81 7.29 1.27
C LEU A 20 1.28 7.35 -0.17
N GLN A 21 1.50 8.46 -0.86
CA GLN A 21 1.08 8.64 -2.25
C GLN A 21 1.76 7.60 -3.16
N ASP A 22 3.07 7.42 -3.04
CA ASP A 22 3.84 6.50 -3.87
C ASP A 22 3.46 5.03 -3.59
N MET A 23 3.21 4.68 -2.32
CA MET A 23 2.69 3.35 -1.95
C MET A 23 1.31 3.07 -2.56
N LEU A 24 0.40 4.05 -2.53
CA LEU A 24 -0.92 3.90 -3.12
C LEU A 24 -0.88 3.81 -4.66
N TYR A 25 0.01 4.55 -5.32
CA TYR A 25 0.21 4.42 -6.77
C TYR A 25 0.82 3.06 -7.14
N THR A 26 1.80 2.59 -6.37
CA THR A 26 2.39 1.26 -6.56
C THR A 26 1.33 0.17 -6.41
N HIS A 27 0.49 0.26 -5.38
CA HIS A 27 -0.62 -0.68 -5.20
C HIS A 27 -1.60 -0.65 -6.39
N LEU A 28 -1.98 0.53 -6.89
CA LEU A 28 -2.83 0.65 -8.07
C LEU A 28 -2.22 -0.01 -9.31
N GLN A 29 -0.91 0.16 -9.50
CA GLN A 29 -0.19 -0.48 -10.60
C GLN A 29 -0.24 -2.00 -10.48
N LEU A 30 0.06 -2.55 -9.30
CA LEU A 30 0.04 -4.01 -9.08
C LEU A 30 -1.37 -4.60 -9.28
N ILE A 31 -2.42 -3.93 -8.79
CA ILE A 31 -3.80 -4.33 -9.06
C ILE A 31 -4.12 -4.28 -10.56
N THR A 32 -3.59 -3.31 -11.28
CA THR A 32 -3.77 -3.22 -12.74
C THR A 32 -3.10 -4.40 -13.44
N GLU A 33 -1.90 -4.79 -13.03
CA GLU A 33 -1.19 -5.96 -13.57
C GLU A 33 -1.98 -7.26 -13.34
N ILE A 34 -2.43 -7.50 -12.09
CA ILE A 34 -3.29 -8.63 -11.71
C ILE A 34 -4.52 -8.70 -12.62
N VAL A 35 -5.27 -7.59 -12.75
CA VAL A 35 -6.50 -7.56 -13.56
C VAL A 35 -6.20 -7.80 -15.05
N LEU A 36 -5.11 -7.26 -15.59
CA LEU A 36 -4.73 -7.48 -16.98
C LEU A 36 -4.38 -8.95 -17.24
N ASP A 37 -3.69 -9.61 -16.33
CA ASP A 37 -3.30 -11.01 -16.50
C ASP A 37 -4.50 -11.96 -16.30
N CYS A 38 -5.38 -11.63 -15.35
CA CYS A 38 -6.68 -12.28 -15.19
C CYS A 38 -7.54 -12.19 -16.48
N ILE A 39 -7.64 -11.02 -17.11
CA ILE A 39 -8.40 -10.83 -18.36
C ILE A 39 -7.79 -11.63 -19.52
N LYS A 40 -6.47 -11.78 -19.57
CA LYS A 40 -5.78 -12.60 -20.59
C LYS A 40 -5.92 -14.11 -20.33
N GLY A 41 -6.37 -14.51 -19.13
CA GLY A 41 -6.37 -15.90 -18.68
C GLY A 41 -4.98 -16.44 -18.35
N ASP A 42 -3.99 -15.56 -18.12
CA ASP A 42 -2.64 -15.95 -17.72
C ASP A 42 -2.57 -16.10 -16.19
N TRP A 43 -3.08 -17.23 -15.71
CA TRP A 43 -3.20 -17.51 -14.27
C TRP A 43 -1.85 -17.59 -13.55
N ALA A 44 -0.79 -18.01 -14.25
CA ALA A 44 0.55 -18.07 -13.65
C ALA A 44 1.10 -16.66 -13.40
N ALA A 45 0.91 -15.74 -14.37
CA ALA A 45 1.29 -14.35 -14.20
C ALA A 45 0.43 -13.63 -13.14
N ASP A 46 -0.88 -13.90 -13.11
CA ASP A 46 -1.82 -13.37 -12.13
C ASP A 46 -1.42 -13.73 -10.68
N ILE A 47 -1.10 -15.00 -10.43
CA ILE A 47 -0.61 -15.46 -9.12
C ILE A 47 0.70 -14.74 -8.75
N ALA A 48 1.66 -14.66 -9.67
CA ALA A 48 2.93 -13.99 -9.42
C ALA A 48 2.79 -12.48 -9.17
N ALA A 49 1.84 -11.81 -9.83
CA ALA A 49 1.52 -10.40 -9.58
C ALA A 49 0.81 -10.23 -8.22
N THR A 50 -0.05 -11.17 -7.86
CA THR A 50 -0.73 -11.21 -6.55
C THR A 50 0.27 -11.36 -5.40
N ASP A 51 1.23 -12.28 -5.51
CA ASP A 51 2.28 -12.47 -4.50
C ASP A 51 3.10 -11.19 -4.26
N LYS A 52 3.44 -10.47 -5.35
CA LYS A 52 4.12 -9.17 -5.26
C LYS A 52 3.25 -8.12 -4.56
N ASN A 53 1.96 -8.09 -4.89
CA ASN A 53 1.01 -7.17 -4.26
C ASN A 53 0.84 -7.48 -2.77
N GLU A 54 0.83 -8.74 -2.36
CA GLU A 54 0.78 -9.12 -0.94
C GLU A 54 1.99 -8.59 -0.18
N ILE A 55 3.21 -8.81 -0.69
CA ILE A 55 4.45 -8.29 -0.08
C ILE A 55 4.38 -6.76 0.05
N HIS A 56 3.90 -6.06 -0.98
CA HIS A 56 3.70 -4.61 -0.94
C HIS A 56 2.70 -4.18 0.14
N MET A 57 1.60 -4.90 0.30
CA MET A 57 0.58 -4.60 1.31
C MET A 57 1.06 -4.87 2.74
N ILE A 58 1.89 -5.90 2.95
CA ILE A 58 2.55 -6.14 4.24
C ILE A 58 3.47 -4.98 4.57
N HIS A 59 4.30 -4.53 3.63
CA HIS A 59 5.18 -3.37 3.84
C HIS A 59 4.40 -2.09 4.14
N MET A 60 3.28 -1.86 3.44
CA MET A 60 2.39 -0.74 3.74
C MET A 60 1.81 -0.84 5.16
N ALA A 61 1.42 -2.04 5.60
CA ALA A 61 0.93 -2.28 6.95
C ALA A 61 1.99 -2.00 8.01
N ASP A 62 3.26 -2.33 7.77
CA ASP A 62 4.38 -2.01 8.67
C ASP A 62 4.54 -0.49 8.85
N ILE A 63 4.55 0.27 7.74
CA ILE A 63 4.66 1.74 7.78
C ILE A 63 3.49 2.36 8.56
N LEU A 64 2.27 1.86 8.35
CA LEU A 64 1.09 2.32 9.08
C LEU A 64 1.22 1.98 10.57
N THR A 65 1.61 0.75 10.90
CA THR A 65 1.78 0.30 12.29
C THR A 65 2.84 1.12 13.01
N GLU A 66 4.01 1.32 12.41
CA GLU A 66 5.06 2.16 12.98
C GLU A 66 4.60 3.59 13.27
N GLY A 67 3.82 4.19 12.36
CA GLY A 67 3.29 5.52 12.60
C GLY A 67 2.30 5.57 13.76
N ILE A 68 1.46 4.54 13.92
CA ILE A 68 0.54 4.44 15.06
C ILE A 68 1.31 4.32 16.38
N VAL A 69 2.32 3.44 16.44
CA VAL A 69 3.18 3.27 17.63
C VAL A 69 3.86 4.61 17.98
N LYS A 70 4.43 5.30 16.98
CA LYS A 70 5.06 6.63 17.18
C LYS A 70 4.06 7.71 17.59
N GLN A 71 2.80 7.64 17.16
CA GLN A 71 1.76 8.61 17.52
C GLN A 71 1.24 8.40 18.95
N PHE A 72 1.25 7.17 19.46
CA PHE A 72 0.72 6.82 20.78
C PHE A 72 1.71 5.97 21.61
N PRO A 73 2.91 6.49 21.94
CA PRO A 73 3.96 5.73 22.61
C PRO A 73 3.63 5.29 24.04
N GLU A 74 2.60 5.86 24.67
CA GLU A 74 2.15 5.43 26.00
C GLU A 74 1.20 4.22 25.96
N LYS A 75 0.72 3.84 24.76
CA LYS A 75 -0.20 2.71 24.56
C LYS A 75 0.49 1.47 24.01
N PHE A 76 1.67 1.63 23.40
CA PHE A 76 2.39 0.60 22.65
C PHE A 76 3.86 0.56 23.04
#